data_AF-A0A0F8YCE4-F1
#
_entry.id   AF-A0A0F8YCE4-F1
#
_cell.length_a   1.000
_cell.length_b   1.000
_cell.length_c   1.000
_cell.angle_alpha   90.00
_cell.angle_beta   90.00
_cell.angle_gamma   90.00
#
_symmetry.space_group_name_H-M   'P 1'
#
loop_
_entity.id
_entity.type
_entity.pdbx_description
1 polymer ?
#
loop_
_entity_poly.entity_id
_entity_poly.type
_entity_poly.pdbx_seq_one_letter_code
_entity_poly.pdbx_strand_id
1 'polypeptide(L)'
;MALQTFENQLLDLVGEALAGDLGLDTEMFDDWLTNGARVIISRMPSPLWRFFGSEPSAFAPTSGIEVENFKIKNVYRNDGTIDQPSRLIEESMRGRALDSDDMNYATITDPAYYIDYDTTGTPTLKIIPVSATSTIGKIIRVLFPTIDASGDNSVNGFPDDLEPLLLLYALMQVKVREQALSRRDGQTEIEAITDSGILTALTTTYSDIETALDAATTENAKIDEVIVLASTEFDKMPAILVEANTEIDKLSDAGEALTLINTAADKIGIATLLANVEFDKSPAILN
;
A
#
# COMPACT_ATOMS: atom_id res chain seq x y z
N MET A 1 -24.83 10.28 -39.12
CA MET A 1 -24.84 9.59 -37.82
C MET A 1 -24.83 10.70 -36.79
N ALA A 2 -25.86 10.82 -35.95
CA ALA A 2 -25.86 11.86 -34.91
C ALA A 2 -24.72 11.55 -33.91
N LEU A 3 -24.00 12.57 -33.44
CA LEU A 3 -23.05 12.36 -32.35
C LEU A 3 -23.81 11.89 -31.11
N GLN A 4 -23.29 10.86 -30.46
CA GLN A 4 -23.74 10.45 -29.13
C GLN A 4 -23.43 11.55 -28.10
N THR A 5 -24.18 11.59 -26.99
CA THR A 5 -23.93 12.51 -25.88
C THR A 5 -22.57 12.23 -25.23
N PHE A 6 -21.98 13.24 -24.57
CA PHE A 6 -20.65 13.08 -23.96
C PHE A 6 -20.60 11.95 -22.93
N GLU A 7 -21.65 11.77 -22.15
CA GLU A 7 -21.79 10.65 -21.20
C GLU A 7 -21.66 9.30 -21.92
N ASN A 8 -22.42 9.08 -22.98
CA ASN A 8 -22.36 7.82 -23.74
C ASN A 8 -20.99 7.61 -24.40
N GLN A 9 -20.35 8.67 -24.90
CA GLN A 9 -18.99 8.57 -25.44
C GLN A 9 -17.97 8.16 -24.36
N LEU A 10 -18.11 8.67 -23.14
CA LEU A 10 -17.26 8.30 -22.01
C LEU A 10 -17.53 6.87 -21.55
N LEU A 11 -18.80 6.47 -21.44
CA LEU A 11 -19.20 5.11 -21.06
C LEU A 11 -18.75 4.07 -22.09
N ASP A 12 -18.86 4.37 -23.39
CA ASP A 12 -18.37 3.50 -24.46
C ASP A 12 -16.84 3.28 -24.36
N LEU A 13 -16.11 4.31 -23.94
CA LEU A 13 -14.64 4.26 -23.88
C LEU A 13 -14.11 3.62 -22.59
N VAL A 14 -14.83 3.77 -21.48
CA VAL A 14 -14.52 3.16 -20.18
C VAL A 14 -15.05 1.72 -20.11
N GLY A 15 -16.17 1.45 -20.76
CA GLY A 15 -16.97 0.23 -20.64
C GLY A 15 -18.02 0.34 -19.53
N GLU A 16 -19.28 0.05 -19.85
CA GLU A 16 -20.43 0.16 -18.93
C GLU A 16 -20.25 -0.63 -17.62
N ALA A 17 -19.67 -1.84 -17.70
CA ALA A 17 -19.42 -2.68 -16.53
C ALA A 17 -18.42 -2.02 -15.56
N LEU A 18 -17.33 -1.46 -16.10
CA LEU A 18 -16.33 -0.76 -15.29
C LEU A 18 -16.90 0.55 -14.74
N ALA A 19 -17.71 1.28 -15.51
CA ALA A 19 -18.37 2.49 -15.02
C ALA A 19 -19.28 2.21 -13.82
N GLY A 20 -19.99 1.06 -13.83
CA GLY A 20 -20.79 0.58 -12.70
C GLY A 20 -19.95 0.29 -11.45
N ASP A 21 -18.84 -0.46 -11.60
CA ASP A 21 -17.94 -0.80 -10.48
C ASP A 21 -17.26 0.44 -9.88
N LEU A 22 -16.94 1.42 -10.73
CA LEU A 22 -16.37 2.69 -10.30
C LEU A 22 -17.41 3.62 -9.66
N GLY A 23 -18.71 3.32 -9.76
CA GLY A 23 -19.80 4.17 -9.30
C GLY A 23 -19.77 5.54 -9.94
N LEU A 24 -19.53 5.60 -11.26
CA LEU A 24 -19.60 6.82 -12.04
C LEU A 24 -21.06 7.22 -12.22
N ASP A 25 -21.35 8.51 -12.05
CA ASP A 25 -22.67 9.08 -12.28
C ASP A 25 -22.59 10.30 -13.21
N THR A 26 -23.75 10.77 -13.64
CA THR A 26 -23.87 11.90 -14.56
C THR A 26 -23.34 13.20 -13.94
N GLU A 27 -23.60 13.46 -12.65
CA GLU A 27 -23.13 14.69 -11.97
C GLU A 27 -21.60 14.78 -11.96
N MET A 28 -20.93 13.65 -11.75
CA MET A 28 -19.48 13.54 -11.83
C MET A 28 -18.95 13.84 -13.24
N PHE A 29 -19.64 13.37 -14.28
CA PHE A 29 -19.26 13.68 -15.66
C PHE A 29 -19.47 15.16 -15.99
N ASP A 30 -20.57 15.77 -15.54
CA ASP A 30 -20.85 17.20 -15.70
C ASP A 30 -19.74 18.05 -15.08
N ASP A 31 -19.37 17.74 -13.84
CA ASP A 31 -18.31 18.44 -13.10
C ASP A 31 -16.95 18.29 -13.78
N TRP A 32 -16.60 17.08 -14.22
CA TRP A 32 -15.32 16.81 -14.87
C TRP A 32 -15.21 17.48 -16.23
N LEU A 33 -16.26 17.45 -17.05
CA LEU A 33 -16.27 18.10 -18.35
C LEU A 33 -16.26 19.63 -18.20
N THR A 34 -17.08 20.17 -17.30
CA THR A 34 -17.14 21.62 -17.00
C THR A 34 -15.80 22.14 -16.46
N ASN A 35 -15.17 21.41 -15.54
CA ASN A 35 -13.84 21.76 -15.02
C ASN A 35 -12.76 21.59 -16.10
N GLY A 36 -12.83 20.52 -16.90
CA GLY A 36 -11.93 20.28 -18.03
C GLY A 36 -11.93 21.44 -19.02
N ALA A 37 -13.12 21.93 -19.40
CA ALA A 37 -13.26 23.11 -20.26
C ALA A 37 -12.62 24.35 -19.64
N ARG A 38 -12.85 24.58 -18.34
CA ARG A 38 -12.23 25.70 -17.60
C ARG A 38 -10.70 25.60 -17.58
N VAL A 39 -10.14 24.42 -17.35
CA VAL A 39 -8.69 24.17 -17.34
C VAL A 39 -8.08 24.41 -18.71
N ILE A 40 -8.68 23.85 -19.77
CA ILE A 40 -8.19 23.99 -21.14
C ILE A 40 -8.17 25.47 -21.56
N ILE A 41 -9.29 26.18 -21.36
CA ILE A 41 -9.40 27.60 -21.71
C ILE A 41 -8.41 28.44 -20.89
N SER A 42 -8.24 28.15 -19.60
CA SER A 42 -7.34 28.91 -18.71
C SER A 42 -5.86 28.71 -19.01
N ARG A 43 -5.49 27.55 -19.57
CA ARG A 43 -4.09 27.24 -19.94
C ARG A 43 -3.76 27.63 -21.37
N MET A 44 -4.76 27.97 -22.18
CA MET A 44 -4.56 28.31 -23.57
C MET A 44 -3.92 29.70 -23.74
N PRO A 45 -2.92 29.84 -24.65
CA PRO A 45 -2.36 31.14 -25.01
C PRO A 45 -3.40 32.11 -25.58
N SER A 46 -3.29 33.39 -25.22
CA SER A 46 -4.20 34.46 -25.66
C SER A 46 -4.44 34.57 -27.18
N PRO A 47 -3.46 34.31 -28.07
CA PRO A 47 -3.71 34.36 -29.52
C PRO A 47 -4.76 33.35 -30.01
N LEU A 48 -4.92 32.21 -29.33
CA LEU A 48 -5.85 31.15 -29.71
C LEU A 48 -7.29 31.42 -29.25
N TRP A 49 -7.50 32.39 -28.37
CA TRP A 49 -8.84 32.85 -27.96
C TRP A 49 -9.66 33.44 -29.12
N ARG A 50 -9.06 33.61 -30.30
CA ARG A 50 -9.78 33.98 -31.52
C ARG A 50 -10.77 32.90 -31.98
N PHE A 51 -10.45 31.64 -31.74
CA PHE A 51 -11.25 30.51 -32.20
C PHE A 51 -12.45 30.21 -31.29
N PHE A 52 -12.48 30.81 -30.10
CA PHE A 52 -13.60 30.72 -29.18
C PHE A 52 -14.66 31.75 -29.56
N GLY A 53 -15.88 31.26 -29.79
CA GLY A 53 -17.01 32.08 -30.18
C GLY A 53 -17.83 32.49 -28.97
N SER A 54 -17.88 33.79 -28.66
CA SER A 54 -18.97 34.35 -27.84
C SER A 54 -19.52 35.57 -28.55
N GLU A 55 -20.84 35.68 -28.68
CA GLU A 55 -21.45 36.91 -29.15
C GLU A 55 -21.10 38.08 -28.21
N PRO A 56 -20.88 39.30 -28.73
CA PRO A 56 -20.63 40.45 -27.89
C PRO A 56 -21.80 40.68 -26.93
N SER A 57 -21.56 40.56 -25.63
CA SER A 57 -22.60 40.84 -24.64
C SER A 57 -22.60 42.32 -24.29
N ALA A 58 -23.74 42.99 -24.46
CA ALA A 58 -23.92 44.35 -24.01
C ALA A 58 -24.09 44.40 -22.48
N PHE A 59 -23.54 45.42 -21.83
CA PHE A 59 -23.67 45.62 -20.38
C PHE A 59 -23.65 47.11 -20.01
N ALA A 60 -24.12 47.40 -18.79
CA ALA A 60 -24.12 48.75 -18.25
C ALA A 60 -22.71 49.11 -17.75
N PRO A 61 -22.06 50.17 -18.27
CA PRO A 61 -20.74 50.59 -17.78
C PRO A 61 -20.70 50.88 -16.27
N THR A 62 -21.83 51.31 -15.70
CA THR A 62 -21.96 51.69 -14.28
C THR A 62 -22.04 50.48 -13.34
N SER A 63 -22.92 49.53 -13.65
CA SER A 63 -23.08 48.30 -12.87
C SER A 63 -21.98 47.28 -13.18
N GLY A 64 -21.38 47.39 -14.36
CA GLY A 64 -20.34 46.49 -14.83
C GLY A 64 -20.87 45.10 -15.20
N ILE A 65 -19.93 44.19 -15.44
CA ILE A 65 -20.18 42.77 -15.67
C ILE A 65 -19.21 41.94 -14.83
N GLU A 66 -19.71 40.90 -14.17
CA GLU A 66 -18.90 39.99 -13.36
C GLU A 66 -17.91 39.22 -14.23
N VAL A 67 -16.63 39.15 -13.85
CA VAL A 67 -15.57 38.58 -14.71
C VAL A 67 -15.12 37.16 -14.32
N GLU A 68 -15.79 36.51 -13.38
CA GLU A 68 -15.34 35.19 -12.86
C GLU A 68 -15.54 34.04 -13.85
N ASN A 69 -16.58 34.13 -14.69
CA ASN A 69 -17.01 33.04 -15.55
C ASN A 69 -16.54 33.16 -17.01
N PHE A 70 -15.58 34.04 -17.30
CA PHE A 70 -15.01 34.17 -18.64
C PHE A 70 -13.61 34.80 -18.64
N LYS A 71 -12.93 34.71 -19.79
CA LYS A 71 -11.73 35.51 -20.09
C LYS A 71 -12.10 36.70 -20.96
N ILE A 72 -11.55 37.87 -20.64
CA ILE A 72 -11.75 39.10 -21.41
C ILE A 72 -10.85 39.05 -22.63
N LYS A 73 -11.43 39.19 -23.83
CA LYS A 73 -10.66 39.31 -25.08
C LYS A 73 -10.53 40.77 -25.48
N ASN A 74 -11.66 41.42 -25.76
CA ASN A 74 -11.72 42.84 -26.12
C ASN A 74 -12.93 43.49 -25.43
N VAL A 75 -12.78 44.75 -25.05
CA VAL A 75 -13.84 45.57 -24.49
C VAL A 75 -14.06 46.76 -25.41
N TYR A 76 -15.32 47.08 -25.66
CA TYR A 76 -15.71 48.20 -26.48
C TYR A 76 -16.73 49.06 -25.75
N ARG A 77 -16.77 50.33 -26.13
CA ARG A 77 -17.82 51.26 -25.76
C ARG A 77 -18.45 51.81 -27.02
N ASN A 78 -19.76 51.76 -27.12
CA ASN A 78 -20.48 52.43 -28.18
C ASN A 78 -20.52 53.95 -27.93
N ASP A 79 -20.08 54.74 -28.90
CA ASP A 79 -20.11 56.22 -28.83
C ASP A 79 -21.42 56.84 -29.35
N GLY A 80 -22.40 56.01 -29.73
CA GLY A 80 -23.65 56.39 -30.38
C GLY A 80 -23.64 56.12 -31.90
N THR A 81 -22.47 55.93 -32.51
CA THR A 81 -22.31 55.64 -33.95
C THR A 81 -21.48 54.39 -34.20
N ILE A 82 -20.33 54.26 -33.52
CA ILE A 82 -19.39 53.15 -33.67
C ILE A 82 -18.96 52.58 -32.32
N ASP A 83 -18.48 51.34 -32.34
CA ASP A 83 -17.93 50.66 -31.17
C ASP A 83 -16.43 50.98 -31.05
N GLN A 84 -16.08 51.84 -30.09
CA GLN A 84 -14.71 52.26 -29.80
C GLN A 84 -14.01 51.23 -28.90
N PRO A 85 -12.77 50.80 -29.21
CA PRO A 85 -12.02 49.90 -28.35
C PRO A 85 -11.64 50.59 -27.04
N SER A 86 -11.81 49.91 -25.91
CA SER A 86 -11.44 50.43 -24.60
C SER A 86 -10.04 49.98 -24.19
N ARG A 87 -9.23 50.89 -23.67
CA ARG A 87 -7.90 50.59 -23.11
C ARG A 87 -8.00 50.03 -21.69
N LEU A 88 -7.16 49.05 -21.34
CA LEU A 88 -7.05 48.56 -19.96
C LEU A 88 -6.33 49.58 -19.10
N ILE A 89 -6.89 49.91 -17.93
CA ILE A 89 -6.22 50.67 -16.88
C ILE A 89 -6.27 49.90 -15.56
N GLU A 90 -5.28 50.15 -14.70
CA GLU A 90 -5.32 49.65 -13.33
C GLU A 90 -6.39 50.39 -12.51
N GLU A 91 -6.94 49.71 -11.51
CA GLU A 91 -7.93 50.29 -10.59
C GLU A 91 -7.40 51.55 -9.89
N SER A 92 -6.11 51.56 -9.56
CA SER A 92 -5.40 52.68 -8.93
C SER A 92 -5.41 53.97 -9.77
N MET A 93 -5.56 53.84 -11.09
CA MET A 93 -5.56 54.95 -12.05
C MET A 93 -6.97 55.47 -12.37
N ARG A 94 -8.02 54.84 -11.82
CA ARG A 94 -9.42 55.22 -12.04
C ARG A 94 -9.67 56.70 -11.80
N GLY A 95 -9.13 57.25 -10.71
CA GLY A 95 -9.32 58.66 -10.35
C GLY A 95 -8.79 59.61 -11.43
N ARG A 96 -7.62 59.30 -12.00
CA ARG A 96 -7.00 60.06 -13.10
C ARG A 96 -7.78 59.92 -14.40
N ALA A 97 -8.29 58.73 -14.70
CA ALA A 97 -9.10 58.50 -15.88
C ALA A 97 -10.47 59.20 -15.85
N LEU A 98 -10.93 59.62 -14.66
CA LEU A 98 -12.15 60.41 -14.46
C LEU A 98 -11.93 61.92 -14.46
N ASP A 99 -10.69 62.36 -14.19
CA ASP A 99 -10.35 63.78 -14.09
C ASP A 99 -10.14 64.36 -15.49
N SER A 100 -10.99 65.32 -15.89
CA SER A 100 -10.94 65.95 -17.21
C SER A 100 -9.66 66.74 -17.48
N ASP A 101 -8.94 67.12 -16.42
CA ASP A 101 -7.71 67.91 -16.50
C ASP A 101 -6.45 67.02 -16.51
N ASP A 102 -6.58 65.71 -16.26
CA ASP A 102 -5.46 64.77 -16.31
C ASP A 102 -5.20 64.28 -17.74
N MET A 103 -3.93 64.03 -18.07
CA MET A 103 -3.53 63.53 -19.38
C MET A 103 -4.11 62.14 -19.70
N ASN A 104 -4.50 61.38 -18.68
CA ASN A 104 -5.06 60.03 -18.82
C ASN A 104 -6.60 60.03 -18.79
N TYR A 105 -7.24 61.19 -18.93
CA TYR A 105 -8.69 61.30 -19.01
C TYR A 105 -9.26 60.37 -20.09
N ALA A 106 -10.27 59.57 -19.74
CA ALA A 106 -10.95 58.70 -20.68
C ALA A 106 -12.07 59.48 -21.38
N THR A 107 -12.04 59.48 -22.70
CA THR A 107 -13.04 60.17 -23.53
C THR A 107 -13.99 59.17 -24.17
N ILE A 108 -15.04 59.65 -24.84
CA ILE A 108 -15.97 58.78 -25.56
C ILE A 108 -15.26 58.05 -26.71
N THR A 109 -14.31 58.69 -27.37
CA THR A 109 -13.54 58.16 -28.49
C THR A 109 -12.30 57.36 -28.07
N ASP A 110 -11.82 57.56 -26.83
CA ASP A 110 -10.74 56.79 -26.21
C ASP A 110 -11.18 56.34 -24.81
N PRO A 111 -12.07 55.34 -24.73
CA PRO A 111 -12.62 54.86 -23.48
C PRO A 111 -11.61 53.97 -22.73
N ALA A 112 -11.75 53.90 -21.41
CA ALA A 112 -10.92 53.04 -20.57
C ALA A 112 -11.79 52.03 -19.81
N TYR A 113 -11.28 50.82 -19.58
CA TYR A 113 -11.93 49.82 -18.74
C TYR A 113 -11.00 49.37 -17.61
N TYR A 114 -11.60 49.02 -16.49
CA TYR A 114 -10.91 48.54 -15.29
C TYR A 114 -11.75 47.46 -14.61
N ILE A 115 -11.10 46.67 -13.78
CA ILE A 115 -11.74 45.66 -12.93
C ILE A 115 -11.77 46.23 -11.51
N ASP A 116 -12.94 46.21 -10.90
CA ASP A 116 -13.23 46.77 -9.58
C ASP A 116 -13.92 45.70 -8.73
N TYR A 117 -13.69 45.71 -7.42
CA TYR A 117 -14.40 44.81 -6.52
C TYR A 117 -15.64 45.50 -5.99
N ASP A 118 -16.81 44.89 -6.17
CA ASP A 118 -18.02 45.37 -5.49
C ASP A 118 -17.91 45.11 -3.98
N THR A 119 -18.79 45.73 -3.20
CA THR A 119 -18.99 45.53 -1.76
C THR A 119 -19.14 44.08 -1.32
N THR A 120 -19.53 43.19 -2.23
CA THR A 120 -19.65 41.73 -2.05
C THR A 120 -18.35 40.96 -2.30
N GLY A 121 -17.29 41.62 -2.79
CA GLY A 121 -16.02 40.99 -3.16
C GLY A 121 -15.99 40.40 -4.58
N THR A 122 -17.05 40.57 -5.37
CA THR A 122 -17.11 40.08 -6.76
C THR A 122 -16.36 41.04 -7.69
N PRO A 123 -15.41 40.58 -8.51
CA PRO A 123 -14.73 41.41 -9.49
C PRO A 123 -15.68 41.74 -10.65
N THR A 124 -15.85 43.03 -10.92
CA THR A 124 -16.73 43.56 -11.98
C THR A 124 -15.92 44.44 -12.93
N LEU A 125 -16.15 44.27 -14.23
CA LEU A 125 -15.55 45.10 -15.26
C LEU A 125 -16.43 46.31 -15.51
N LYS A 126 -15.85 47.51 -15.41
CA LYS A 126 -16.51 48.79 -15.64
C LYS A 126 -15.80 49.59 -16.73
N ILE A 127 -16.52 50.49 -17.39
CA ILE A 127 -16.01 51.33 -18.49
C ILE A 127 -16.20 52.82 -18.16
N ILE A 128 -15.19 53.63 -18.46
CA ILE A 128 -15.14 55.09 -18.32
C ILE A 128 -14.93 55.72 -19.71
N PRO A 129 -15.54 56.89 -20.03
CA PRO A 129 -16.47 57.67 -19.21
C PRO A 129 -17.78 56.93 -18.95
N VAL A 130 -18.48 57.16 -17.85
CA VAL A 130 -19.77 56.49 -17.62
C VAL A 130 -20.84 57.14 -18.52
N SER A 131 -21.80 56.37 -19.05
CA SER A 131 -22.99 56.95 -19.70
C SER A 131 -24.24 56.65 -18.88
N ALA A 132 -25.23 57.53 -18.98
CA ALA A 132 -26.56 57.32 -18.40
C ALA A 132 -27.35 56.18 -19.08
N THR A 133 -26.94 55.74 -20.26
CA THR A 133 -27.55 54.62 -20.99
C THR A 133 -27.01 53.27 -20.50
N SER A 134 -27.91 52.34 -20.18
CA SER A 134 -27.61 51.08 -19.49
C SER A 134 -26.95 49.98 -20.34
N THR A 135 -26.65 50.17 -21.63
CA THR A 135 -26.17 49.06 -22.50
C THR A 135 -25.15 49.48 -23.57
N ILE A 136 -24.33 50.49 -23.31
CA ILE A 136 -23.33 50.94 -24.30
C ILE A 136 -21.97 50.23 -24.16
N GLY A 137 -21.74 49.49 -23.07
CA GLY A 137 -20.56 48.63 -22.96
C GLY A 137 -20.78 47.36 -23.75
N LYS A 138 -19.79 46.94 -24.54
CA LYS A 138 -19.80 45.64 -25.22
C LYS A 138 -18.52 44.90 -24.88
N ILE A 139 -18.61 43.61 -24.62
CA ILE A 139 -17.44 42.77 -24.36
C ILE A 139 -17.44 41.57 -25.29
N ILE A 140 -16.28 41.31 -25.89
CA ILE A 140 -15.98 40.03 -26.52
C ILE A 140 -15.20 39.22 -25.49
N ARG A 141 -15.70 38.03 -25.18
CA ARG A 141 -15.18 37.18 -24.12
C ARG A 141 -14.96 35.76 -24.61
N VAL A 142 -14.28 34.96 -23.81
CA VAL A 142 -14.26 33.51 -23.93
C VAL A 142 -14.98 32.97 -22.72
N LEU A 143 -16.19 32.44 -22.93
CA LEU A 143 -17.01 31.91 -21.86
C LEU A 143 -16.42 30.60 -21.35
N PHE A 144 -16.44 30.37 -20.03
CA PHE A 144 -16.29 29.03 -19.50
C PHE A 144 -17.64 28.32 -19.63
N PRO A 145 -17.77 27.29 -20.49
CA PRO A 145 -19.04 26.62 -20.67
C PRO A 145 -19.39 25.79 -19.44
N THR A 146 -20.68 25.69 -19.16
CA THR A 146 -21.25 24.63 -18.33
C THR A 146 -21.72 23.53 -19.28
N ILE A 147 -21.33 22.29 -19.03
CA ILE A 147 -21.60 21.14 -19.91
C ILE A 147 -22.51 20.17 -19.16
N ASP A 148 -23.61 19.78 -19.79
CA ASP A 148 -24.49 18.69 -19.35
C ASP A 148 -24.08 17.42 -20.13
N ALA A 149 -23.39 16.49 -19.49
CA ALA A 149 -22.87 15.28 -20.12
C ALA A 149 -23.97 14.40 -20.72
N SER A 150 -25.16 14.40 -20.10
CA SER A 150 -26.30 13.57 -20.52
C SER A 150 -27.06 14.16 -21.69
N GLY A 151 -27.05 15.50 -21.82
CA GLY A 151 -27.78 16.23 -22.87
C GLY A 151 -26.90 16.68 -24.04
N ASP A 152 -25.65 17.06 -23.77
CA ASP A 152 -24.78 17.72 -24.74
C ASP A 152 -23.95 16.72 -25.56
N ASN A 153 -23.79 17.04 -26.84
CA ASN A 153 -22.92 16.32 -27.78
C ASN A 153 -21.98 17.25 -28.56
N SER A 154 -21.98 18.54 -28.21
CA SER A 154 -21.10 19.60 -28.69
C SER A 154 -21.14 20.74 -27.69
N VAL A 155 -20.07 21.53 -27.61
CA VAL A 155 -19.98 22.64 -26.65
C VAL A 155 -20.06 23.97 -27.38
N ASN A 156 -21.13 24.73 -27.15
CA ASN A 156 -21.33 26.01 -27.82
C ASN A 156 -20.18 26.99 -27.54
N GLY A 157 -19.60 27.55 -28.60
CA GLY A 157 -18.49 28.50 -28.52
C GLY A 157 -17.11 27.88 -28.28
N PHE A 158 -17.03 26.55 -28.19
CA PHE A 158 -15.78 25.79 -28.12
C PHE A 158 -15.40 25.26 -29.53
N PRO A 159 -14.12 25.27 -29.92
CA PRO A 159 -13.71 24.71 -31.22
C PRO A 159 -13.86 23.18 -31.26
N ASP A 160 -14.49 22.65 -32.31
CA ASP A 160 -14.68 21.21 -32.55
C ASP A 160 -13.37 20.40 -32.47
N ASP A 161 -12.27 20.94 -33.00
CA ASP A 161 -10.95 20.30 -32.99
C ASP A 161 -10.41 20.03 -31.57
N LEU A 162 -10.90 20.79 -30.58
CA LEU A 162 -10.47 20.70 -29.20
C LEU A 162 -11.42 19.89 -28.32
N GLU A 163 -12.64 19.59 -28.78
CA GLU A 163 -13.62 18.83 -27.99
C GLU A 163 -13.08 17.47 -27.50
N PRO A 164 -12.27 16.71 -28.27
CA PRO A 164 -11.67 15.47 -27.77
C PRO A 164 -10.76 15.65 -26.53
N LEU A 165 -10.21 16.85 -26.31
CA LEU A 165 -9.42 17.15 -25.11
C LEU A 165 -10.31 17.22 -23.86
N LEU A 166 -11.58 17.59 -24.00
CA LEU A 166 -12.55 17.56 -22.89
C LEU A 166 -12.80 16.13 -22.44
N LEU A 167 -13.04 15.23 -23.39
CA LEU A 167 -13.18 13.80 -23.11
C LEU A 167 -11.91 13.26 -22.47
N LEU A 168 -10.73 13.60 -23.01
CA LEU A 168 -9.46 13.18 -22.43
C LEU A 168 -9.31 13.62 -20.98
N TYR A 169 -9.72 14.85 -20.65
CA TYR A 169 -9.70 15.33 -19.28
C TYR A 169 -10.61 14.50 -18.36
N ALA A 170 -11.85 14.25 -18.76
CA ALA A 170 -12.77 13.41 -18.00
C ALA A 170 -12.23 11.98 -17.82
N LEU A 171 -11.66 11.38 -18.87
CA LEU A 171 -11.04 10.05 -18.80
C LEU A 171 -9.86 9.98 -17.84
N MET A 172 -9.04 11.04 -17.75
CA MET A 172 -7.97 11.08 -16.77
C MET A 172 -8.53 11.01 -15.35
N GLN A 173 -9.65 11.67 -15.06
CA GLN A 173 -10.30 11.60 -13.74
C GLN A 173 -10.84 10.20 -13.45
N VAL A 174 -11.45 9.55 -14.45
CA VAL A 174 -11.87 8.15 -14.35
C VAL A 174 -10.69 7.26 -13.97
N LYS A 175 -9.54 7.41 -14.63
CA LYS A 175 -8.33 6.60 -14.34
C LYS A 175 -7.75 6.86 -12.95
N VAL A 176 -7.79 8.10 -12.46
CA VAL A 176 -7.39 8.40 -11.08
C VAL A 176 -8.31 7.69 -10.08
N ARG A 177 -9.62 7.66 -10.34
CA ARG A 177 -10.59 6.97 -9.49
C ARG A 177 -10.42 5.45 -9.53
N GLU A 178 -10.21 4.87 -10.70
CA GLU A 178 -9.90 3.44 -10.87
C GLU A 178 -8.68 3.04 -10.03
N GLN A 179 -7.59 3.81 -10.11
CA GLN A 179 -6.41 3.57 -9.29
C GLN A 179 -6.69 3.67 -7.78
N ALA A 180 -7.53 4.63 -7.37
CA ALA A 180 -7.90 4.78 -5.96
C ALA A 180 -8.71 3.57 -5.44
N LEU A 181 -9.64 3.06 -6.26
CA LEU A 181 -10.43 1.88 -5.90
C LEU A 181 -9.58 0.61 -5.85
N SER A 182 -8.72 0.36 -6.85
CA SER A 182 -7.81 -0.81 -6.80
C SER A 182 -6.90 -0.81 -5.58
N ARG A 183 -6.45 0.37 -5.13
CA ARG A 183 -5.65 0.50 -3.89
C ARG A 183 -6.46 0.15 -2.65
N ARG A 184 -7.71 0.61 -2.58
CA ARG A 184 -8.62 0.30 -1.47
C ARG A 184 -8.94 -1.18 -1.43
N ASP A 185 -9.27 -1.79 -2.57
CA ASP A 185 -9.65 -3.18 -2.65
C ASP A 185 -8.49 -4.10 -2.21
N GLY A 186 -7.26 -3.80 -2.64
CA GLY A 186 -6.07 -4.50 -2.14
C GLY A 186 -5.83 -4.32 -0.64
N GLN A 187 -6.17 -3.17 -0.06
CA GLN A 187 -6.12 -2.97 1.39
C GLN A 187 -7.20 -3.80 2.11
N THR A 188 -8.43 -3.83 1.60
CA THR A 188 -9.53 -4.63 2.16
C THR A 188 -9.20 -6.12 2.15
N GLU A 189 -8.54 -6.63 1.11
CA GLU A 189 -8.07 -8.03 1.07
C GLU A 189 -7.04 -8.33 2.18
N ILE A 190 -6.08 -7.43 2.41
CA ILE A 190 -5.08 -7.58 3.48
C ILE A 190 -5.72 -7.55 4.87
N GLU A 191 -6.67 -6.63 5.08
CA GLU A 191 -7.45 -6.55 6.32
C GLU A 191 -8.24 -7.84 6.54
N ALA A 192 -8.92 -8.36 5.51
CA ALA A 192 -9.65 -9.62 5.59
C ALA A 192 -8.76 -10.82 5.95
N ILE A 193 -7.53 -10.89 5.42
CA ILE A 193 -6.56 -11.93 5.80
C ILE A 193 -6.17 -11.79 7.28
N THR A 194 -5.96 -10.57 7.75
CA THR A 194 -5.58 -10.31 9.14
C THR A 194 -6.72 -10.67 10.09
N ASP A 195 -7.94 -10.25 9.78
CA ASP A 195 -9.14 -10.46 10.58
C ASP A 195 -9.61 -11.93 10.59
N SER A 196 -9.29 -12.69 9.54
CA SER A 196 -9.58 -14.13 9.48
C SER A 196 -8.91 -14.94 10.59
N GLY A 197 -7.90 -14.38 11.26
CA GLY A 197 -7.15 -15.04 12.33
C GLY A 197 -6.18 -16.12 11.82
N ILE A 198 -6.06 -16.31 10.51
CA ILE A 198 -5.13 -17.30 9.91
C ILE A 198 -3.69 -17.06 10.38
N LEU A 199 -3.25 -15.80 10.41
CA LEU A 199 -1.90 -15.45 10.85
C LEU A 199 -1.68 -15.79 12.33
N THR A 200 -2.68 -15.54 13.18
CA THR A 200 -2.66 -15.92 14.59
C THR A 200 -2.58 -17.43 14.74
N ALA A 201 -3.43 -18.18 14.04
CA ALA A 201 -3.45 -19.63 14.09
C ALA A 201 -2.12 -20.26 13.64
N LEU A 202 -1.50 -19.71 12.58
CA LEU A 202 -0.19 -20.14 12.12
C LEU A 202 0.91 -19.87 13.15
N THR A 203 0.87 -18.68 13.77
CA THR A 203 1.82 -18.28 14.82
C THR A 203 1.70 -19.18 16.06
N THR A 204 0.47 -19.47 16.49
CA THR A 204 0.21 -20.41 17.59
C THR A 204 0.73 -21.81 17.26
N THR A 205 0.42 -22.32 16.06
CA THR A 205 0.88 -23.65 15.62
C THR A 205 2.41 -23.74 15.64
N TYR A 206 3.10 -22.69 15.20
CA TYR A 206 4.56 -22.64 15.23
C TYR A 206 5.11 -22.67 16.66
N SER A 207 4.52 -21.90 17.58
CA SER A 207 4.88 -21.91 19.00
C SER A 207 4.64 -23.26 19.69
N ASP A 208 3.56 -23.95 19.34
CA ASP A 208 3.25 -25.29 19.88
C ASP A 208 4.28 -26.33 19.41
N ILE A 209 4.72 -26.25 18.14
CA ILE A 209 5.77 -27.10 17.58
C ILE A 209 7.11 -26.86 18.28
N GLU A 210 7.50 -25.60 18.50
CA GLU A 210 8.73 -25.28 19.24
C GLU A 210 8.71 -25.86 20.65
N THR A 211 7.59 -25.69 21.37
CA THR A 211 7.42 -26.25 22.72
C THR A 211 7.51 -27.77 22.73
N ALA A 212 6.91 -28.46 21.75
CA ALA A 212 6.99 -29.90 21.63
C ALA A 212 8.41 -30.39 21.31
N LEU A 213 9.16 -29.64 20.50
CA LEU A 213 10.55 -29.95 20.15
C LEU A 213 11.49 -29.81 21.36
N ASP A 214 11.30 -28.77 22.18
CA ASP A 214 12.05 -28.57 23.42
C ASP A 214 11.80 -29.69 24.43
N ALA A 215 10.54 -30.12 24.55
CA ALA A 215 10.16 -31.24 25.41
C ALA A 215 10.81 -32.56 24.95
N ALA A 216 10.78 -32.84 23.64
CA ALA A 216 11.43 -34.02 23.07
C ALA A 216 12.95 -34.02 23.27
N THR A 217 13.59 -32.86 23.10
CA THR A 217 15.04 -32.69 23.33
C THR A 217 15.40 -32.95 24.79
N THR A 218 14.58 -32.44 25.73
CA THR A 218 14.75 -32.68 27.16
C THR A 218 14.63 -34.18 27.51
N GLU A 219 13.67 -34.87 26.92
CA GLU A 219 13.48 -36.30 27.19
C GLU A 219 14.62 -37.16 26.61
N ASN A 220 15.11 -36.84 25.41
CA ASN A 220 16.29 -37.49 24.83
C ASN A 220 17.52 -37.33 25.72
N ALA A 221 17.73 -36.15 26.33
CA ALA A 221 18.84 -35.96 27.27
C ALA A 221 18.75 -36.90 28.49
N LYS A 222 17.54 -37.15 29.02
CA LYS A 222 17.35 -38.12 30.11
C LYS A 222 17.63 -39.56 29.66
N ILE A 223 17.22 -39.91 28.44
CA ILE A 223 17.51 -41.22 27.86
C ILE A 223 19.03 -41.42 27.75
N ASP A 224 19.76 -40.40 27.28
CA ASP A 224 21.22 -40.43 27.20
C ASP A 224 21.85 -40.64 28.59
N GLU A 225 21.38 -39.95 29.63
CA GLU A 225 21.84 -40.17 31.01
C GLU A 225 21.62 -41.62 31.48
N VAL A 226 20.45 -42.20 31.20
CA VAL A 226 20.13 -43.60 31.54
C VAL A 226 21.04 -44.57 30.79
N ILE A 227 21.30 -44.33 29.49
CA ILE A 227 22.19 -45.16 28.68
C ILE A 227 23.62 -45.12 29.24
N VAL A 228 24.11 -43.94 29.64
CA VAL A 228 25.44 -43.78 30.24
C VAL A 228 25.54 -44.55 31.56
N LEU A 229 24.53 -44.45 32.43
CA LEU A 229 24.49 -45.21 33.69
C LEU A 229 24.46 -46.72 33.44
N ALA A 230 23.60 -47.18 32.52
CA ALA A 230 23.50 -48.60 32.17
C ALA A 230 24.83 -49.14 31.61
N SER A 231 25.49 -48.37 30.74
CA SER A 231 26.81 -48.73 30.19
C SER A 231 27.86 -48.83 31.29
N THR A 232 27.85 -47.88 32.25
CA THR A 232 28.76 -47.88 33.40
C THR A 232 28.57 -49.11 34.30
N GLU A 233 27.33 -49.53 34.54
CA GLU A 233 27.07 -50.75 35.32
C GLU A 233 27.45 -52.02 34.54
N PHE A 234 27.22 -52.05 33.22
CA PHE A 234 27.62 -53.17 32.36
C PHE A 234 29.14 -53.34 32.33
N ASP A 235 29.91 -52.24 32.29
CA ASP A 235 31.37 -52.26 32.31
C ASP A 235 31.97 -52.85 33.60
N LYS A 236 31.20 -52.95 34.70
CA LYS A 236 31.63 -53.63 35.94
C LYS A 236 31.51 -55.15 35.86
N MET A 237 30.69 -55.69 34.97
CA MET A 237 30.45 -57.15 34.87
C MET A 237 31.73 -57.96 34.61
N PRO A 238 32.66 -57.56 33.72
CA PRO A 238 33.92 -58.28 33.54
C PRO A 238 34.74 -58.41 34.82
N ALA A 239 34.81 -57.37 35.65
CA ALA A 239 35.56 -57.42 36.92
C ALA A 239 34.93 -58.42 37.90
N ILE A 240 33.59 -58.38 38.03
CA ILE A 240 32.85 -59.34 38.86
C ILE A 240 33.07 -60.78 38.37
N LEU A 241 33.07 -61.00 37.04
CA LEU A 241 33.34 -62.32 36.47
C LEU A 241 34.77 -62.79 36.74
N VAL A 242 35.76 -61.90 36.68
CA VAL A 242 37.16 -62.21 37.01
C VAL A 242 37.30 -62.59 38.49
N GLU A 243 36.67 -61.83 39.39
CA GLU A 243 36.65 -62.14 40.83
C GLU A 243 35.97 -63.49 41.10
N ALA A 244 34.82 -63.74 40.49
CA ALA A 244 34.09 -65.00 40.62
C ALA A 244 34.93 -66.20 40.14
N ASN A 245 35.61 -66.07 38.99
CA ASN A 245 36.49 -67.12 38.47
C ASN A 245 37.69 -67.35 39.41
N THR A 246 38.26 -66.29 39.98
CA THR A 246 39.36 -66.40 40.96
C THR A 246 38.95 -67.18 42.21
N GLU A 247 37.74 -66.96 42.72
CA GLU A 247 37.21 -67.72 43.86
C GLU A 247 36.92 -69.19 43.49
N ILE A 248 36.47 -69.47 42.27
CA ILE A 248 36.31 -70.84 41.77
C ILE A 248 37.65 -71.58 41.69
N ASP A 249 38.71 -70.92 41.21
CA ASP A 249 40.04 -71.54 41.12
C ASP A 249 40.58 -71.98 42.49
N LYS A 250 40.33 -71.19 43.55
CA LYS A 250 40.71 -71.56 44.93
C LYS A 250 40.02 -72.85 45.42
N LEU A 251 38.80 -73.13 44.95
CA LEU A 251 38.11 -74.40 45.26
C LEU A 251 38.76 -75.58 44.54
N SER A 252 39.30 -75.37 43.34
CA SER A 252 40.01 -76.42 42.60
C SER A 252 41.32 -76.82 43.30
N ASP A 253 42.07 -75.84 43.82
CA ASP A 253 43.30 -76.07 44.60
C ASP A 253 43.02 -76.90 45.88
N ALA A 254 41.86 -76.71 46.51
CA ALA A 254 41.47 -77.51 47.67
C ALA A 254 41.29 -79.00 47.32
N GLY A 255 40.87 -79.33 46.10
CA GLY A 255 40.79 -80.70 45.60
C GLY A 255 42.17 -81.35 45.42
N GLU A 256 43.15 -80.58 44.93
CA GLU A 256 44.54 -81.03 44.85
C GLU A 256 45.13 -81.30 46.24
N ALA A 257 44.88 -80.40 47.20
CA ALA A 257 45.30 -80.57 48.59
C ALA A 257 44.70 -81.84 49.22
N LEU A 258 43.41 -82.12 48.99
CA LEU A 258 42.76 -83.34 49.46
C LEU A 258 43.38 -84.61 48.87
N THR A 259 43.75 -84.57 47.59
CA THR A 259 44.41 -85.69 46.90
C THR A 259 45.77 -86.00 47.51
N LEU A 260 46.56 -84.96 47.83
CA LEU A 260 47.85 -85.11 48.51
C LEU A 260 47.70 -85.66 49.93
N ILE A 261 46.69 -85.20 50.70
CA ILE A 261 46.39 -85.71 52.04
C ILE A 261 46.05 -87.20 51.99
N ASN A 262 45.16 -87.61 51.08
CA ASN A 262 44.79 -89.03 50.93
C ASN A 262 46.00 -89.88 50.57
N THR A 263 46.84 -89.41 49.64
CA THR A 263 48.09 -90.09 49.28
C THR A 263 49.04 -90.23 50.47
N ALA A 264 49.16 -89.20 51.32
CA ALA A 264 49.97 -89.25 52.53
C ALA A 264 49.38 -90.21 53.58
N ALA A 265 48.06 -90.20 53.76
CA ALA A 265 47.35 -91.12 54.65
C ALA A 265 47.54 -92.58 54.24
N ASP A 266 47.47 -92.88 52.93
CA ASP A 266 47.73 -94.22 52.40
C ASP A 266 49.17 -94.68 52.68
N LYS A 267 50.16 -93.79 52.48
CA LYS A 267 51.56 -94.08 52.82
C LYS A 267 51.76 -94.35 54.31
N ILE A 268 51.11 -93.57 55.18
CA ILE A 268 51.13 -93.80 56.64
C ILE A 268 50.50 -95.16 56.96
N GLY A 269 49.37 -95.49 56.32
CA GLY A 269 48.71 -96.79 56.48
C GLY A 269 49.63 -97.96 56.11
N ILE A 270 50.30 -97.88 54.96
CA ILE A 270 51.29 -98.87 54.52
C ILE A 270 52.46 -98.97 55.51
N ALA A 271 53.03 -97.84 55.94
CA ALA A 271 54.13 -97.81 56.90
C ALA A 271 53.73 -98.42 58.25
N THR A 272 52.51 -98.15 58.71
CA THR A 272 51.96 -98.71 59.95
C THR A 272 51.80 -100.23 59.81
N LEU A 273 51.31 -100.70 58.66
CA LEU A 273 51.18 -102.13 58.38
C LEU A 273 52.55 -102.83 58.39
N LEU A 274 53.54 -102.26 57.71
CA LEU A 274 54.92 -102.75 57.70
C LEU A 274 55.53 -102.79 59.11
N ALA A 275 55.35 -101.72 59.89
CA ALA A 275 55.83 -101.65 61.27
C ALA A 275 55.21 -102.75 62.15
N ASN A 276 53.89 -103.00 62.01
CA ASN A 276 53.23 -104.08 62.72
C ASN A 276 53.79 -105.45 62.31
N VAL A 277 54.00 -105.69 61.02
CA VAL A 277 54.60 -106.93 60.51
C VAL A 277 56.02 -107.15 61.06
N GLU A 278 56.84 -106.10 61.18
CA GLU A 278 58.17 -106.21 61.80
C GLU A 278 58.09 -106.41 63.32
N PHE A 279 57.15 -105.74 64.00
CA PHE A 279 56.94 -105.94 65.44
C PHE A 279 56.52 -107.37 65.77
N ASP A 280 55.64 -107.98 64.96
CA ASP A 280 55.21 -109.38 65.11
C ASP A 280 56.35 -110.39 64.97
N LYS A 281 57.49 -110.02 64.37
CA LYS A 281 58.71 -110.85 64.32
C LYS A 281 59.55 -110.78 65.61
N SER A 282 59.36 -109.76 66.46
CA SER A 282 60.12 -109.55 67.71
C SER A 282 60.13 -110.76 68.68
N PRO A 283 59.04 -111.54 68.85
CA PRO A 283 59.04 -112.73 69.70
C PRO A 283 60.02 -113.83 69.24
N ALA A 284 60.44 -113.83 67.97
CA ALA A 284 61.40 -114.80 67.46
C ALA A 284 62.86 -114.44 67.77
N ILE A 285 63.15 -113.20 68.19
CA ILE A 285 64.53 -112.70 68.43
C ILE A 285 64.93 -112.83 69.92
N LEU A 286 63.98 -113.06 70.83
CA LEU A 286 64.21 -113.13 72.28
C LEU A 286 64.42 -114.56 72.84
N ASN A 287 64.71 -115.54 71.97
CA ASN A 287 65.16 -116.89 72.37
C ASN A 287 66.67 -117.07 72.15
#